data_AF-A0A1S6JI62-F1
#
_entry.id   AF-A0A1S6JI62-F1
#
_cell.length_a   1.000
_cell.length_b   1.000
_cell.length_c   1.000
_cell.angle_alpha   90.00
_cell.angle_beta   90.00
_cell.angle_gamma   90.00
#
_symmetry.space_group_name_H-M   'P 1'
#
loop_
_entity.id
_entity.type
_entity.pdbx_description
1 polymer ?
#
loop_
_entity_poly.entity_id
_entity_poly.type
_entity_poly.pdbx_seq_one_letter_code
_entity_poly.pdbx_strand_id
1 'polypeptide(L)'
;MVTTQGDGWAGVGWDWKDYDDIRRRLDRGADPETWSGGRPLHRAADYGSPEVVAELARRVADVDALENGVTALWEAVVNGRPDNARALAAAGADPWRRSLGGWSPGRLSLAGPTPDLFTVPPGERLTDAERAAAEEGRRLVEALGTFHYDGTGLACVAGIDAAEAVRRLGATPARSEVIDELLEDPYAYDMDESLRIVGVTSVPGGCVVTQPWGYAPQMPGVLTRLSAGTVCYGLYANPKSGNQGSIARDGSVEGWDLHPGGGPYENDTSEEVLASYLYRYNAVAFSCSFAGLRLTDARAVTGPADLWVRLPHRGYWQR
;
A
#
# COMPACT_ATOMS: atom_id res chain seq x y z
N MET A 1 -38.10 -8.15 28.87
CA MET A 1 -37.58 -7.33 27.77
C MET A 1 -36.10 -7.16 28.01
N VAL A 2 -35.24 -7.85 27.26
CA VAL A 2 -33.82 -7.51 27.22
C VAL A 2 -33.74 -6.26 26.35
N THR A 3 -33.58 -5.10 26.98
CA THR A 3 -33.13 -3.92 26.25
C THR A 3 -31.75 -4.25 25.72
N THR A 4 -31.60 -4.40 24.41
CA THR A 4 -30.29 -4.35 23.74
C THR A 4 -29.75 -2.95 23.98
N GLN A 5 -29.10 -2.78 25.12
CA GLN A 5 -28.30 -1.61 25.41
C GLN A 5 -27.19 -1.64 24.34
N GLY A 6 -27.20 -0.68 23.42
CA GLY A 6 -26.15 -0.59 22.39
C GLY A 6 -24.78 -0.49 23.05
N ASP A 7 -23.73 -0.75 22.28
CA ASP A 7 -22.32 -0.71 22.73
C ASP A 7 -21.85 0.62 23.37
N GLY A 8 -22.70 1.66 23.41
CA GLY A 8 -22.45 2.95 24.05
C GLY A 8 -21.69 3.93 23.16
N TRP A 9 -21.39 3.55 21.91
CA TRP A 9 -20.58 4.33 20.98
C TRP A 9 -21.38 4.97 19.84
N ALA A 10 -22.70 5.06 19.98
CA ALA A 10 -23.54 5.68 18.97
C ALA A 10 -23.01 7.06 18.54
N GLY A 11 -22.81 7.23 17.22
CA GLY A 11 -22.30 8.46 16.60
C GLY A 11 -20.79 8.64 16.63
N VAL A 12 -20.02 7.74 17.26
CA VAL A 12 -18.56 7.73 17.13
C VAL A 12 -18.21 7.18 15.75
N GLY A 13 -17.53 8.01 14.97
CA GLY A 13 -16.98 7.62 13.66
C GLY A 13 -15.57 7.06 13.78
N TRP A 14 -14.72 7.39 12.81
CA TRP A 14 -13.33 6.94 12.79
C TRP A 14 -12.38 7.84 13.59
N ASP A 15 -12.87 8.94 14.16
CA ASP A 15 -12.06 9.85 14.97
C ASP A 15 -12.09 9.43 16.45
N TRP A 16 -10.96 8.92 16.95
CA TRP A 16 -10.78 8.40 18.30
C TRP A 16 -9.89 9.30 19.16
N LYS A 17 -9.89 10.62 18.92
CA LYS A 17 -8.98 11.57 19.59
C LYS A 17 -9.62 12.38 20.72
N ASP A 18 -10.95 12.48 20.76
CA ASP A 18 -11.64 13.24 21.81
C ASP A 18 -11.64 12.47 23.14
N TYR A 19 -10.59 12.68 23.93
CA TYR A 19 -10.41 12.03 25.24
C TYR A 19 -11.61 12.21 26.17
N ASP A 20 -12.18 13.42 26.24
CA ASP A 20 -13.27 13.72 27.17
C ASP A 20 -14.60 13.09 26.74
N ASP A 21 -14.87 12.99 25.43
CA ASP A 21 -16.00 12.21 24.92
C ASP A 21 -15.83 10.72 25.21
N ILE A 22 -14.69 10.15 24.84
CA ILE A 22 -14.42 8.72 25.02
C ILE A 22 -14.50 8.33 26.50
N ARG A 23 -13.82 9.07 27.39
CA ARG A 23 -13.86 8.80 28.83
C ARG A 23 -15.27 8.91 29.38
N ARG A 24 -16.01 9.96 29.02
CA ARG A 24 -17.40 10.14 29.48
C ARG A 24 -18.32 8.98 29.04
N ARG A 25 -18.12 8.44 27.84
CA ARG A 25 -18.90 7.30 27.33
C ARG A 25 -18.57 6.02 28.11
N LEU A 26 -17.28 5.75 28.32
CA LEU A 26 -16.82 4.63 29.13
C LEU A 26 -17.34 4.72 30.57
N ASP A 27 -17.34 5.91 31.17
CA ASP A 27 -17.89 6.17 32.51
C ASP A 27 -19.41 5.94 32.58
N ARG A 28 -20.11 6.03 31.44
CA ARG A 28 -21.55 5.74 31.30
C ARG A 28 -21.85 4.30 30.90
N GLY A 29 -20.83 3.44 30.85
CA GLY A 29 -20.98 2.03 30.55
C GLY A 29 -20.95 1.68 29.06
N ALA A 30 -20.32 2.50 28.21
CA ALA A 30 -19.94 2.05 26.87
C ALA A 30 -18.99 0.84 26.96
N ASP A 31 -19.18 -0.12 26.08
CA ASP A 31 -18.43 -1.38 26.07
C ASP A 31 -17.02 -1.14 25.49
N PRO A 32 -15.94 -1.28 26.27
CA PRO A 32 -14.58 -1.10 25.76
C PRO A 32 -14.13 -2.19 24.79
N GLU A 33 -14.87 -3.30 24.69
CA GLU A 33 -14.51 -4.46 23.86
C GLU A 33 -15.18 -4.45 22.48
N THR A 34 -16.31 -3.76 22.32
CA THR A 34 -17.12 -3.82 21.10
C THR A 34 -17.46 -2.43 20.56
N TRP A 35 -17.20 -2.22 19.27
CA TRP A 35 -17.65 -1.05 18.51
C TRP A 35 -17.86 -1.42 17.04
N SER A 36 -19.09 -1.29 16.54
CA SER A 36 -19.39 -1.49 15.11
C SER A 36 -18.84 -2.79 14.49
N GLY A 37 -18.87 -3.89 15.26
CA GLY A 37 -18.34 -5.19 14.83
C GLY A 37 -16.82 -5.35 14.98
N GLY A 38 -16.14 -4.34 15.52
CA GLY A 38 -14.72 -4.34 15.82
C GLY A 38 -14.40 -3.97 17.28
N ARG A 39 -13.13 -3.70 17.56
CA ARG A 39 -12.62 -3.39 18.91
C ARG A 39 -12.23 -1.90 19.07
N PRO A 40 -12.77 -1.16 20.04
CA PRO A 40 -12.41 0.24 20.30
C PRO A 40 -10.90 0.49 20.41
N LEU A 41 -10.17 -0.37 21.13
CA LEU A 41 -8.74 -0.21 21.36
C LEU A 41 -7.92 -0.27 20.06
N HIS A 42 -8.29 -1.15 19.12
CA HIS A 42 -7.66 -1.25 17.80
C HIS A 42 -7.88 0.02 16.96
N ARG A 43 -9.08 0.60 17.03
CA ARG A 43 -9.38 1.86 16.32
C ARG A 43 -8.67 3.05 16.92
N ALA A 44 -8.59 3.12 18.25
CA ALA A 44 -7.79 4.12 18.95
C ALA A 44 -6.29 3.98 18.65
N ALA A 45 -5.79 2.75 18.47
CA ALA A 45 -4.40 2.52 18.12
C ALA A 45 -4.01 3.14 16.76
N ASP A 46 -4.90 3.07 15.76
CA ASP A 46 -4.69 3.66 14.42
C ASP A 46 -5.07 5.15 14.36
N TYR A 47 -6.27 5.51 14.81
CA TYR A 47 -6.84 6.86 14.59
C TYR A 47 -6.86 7.76 15.82
N GLY A 48 -6.61 7.20 17.01
CA GLY A 48 -6.74 7.90 18.28
C GLY A 48 -5.47 8.58 18.77
N SER A 49 -5.54 9.09 20.00
CA SER A 49 -4.40 9.66 20.72
C SER A 49 -3.86 8.70 21.79
N PRO A 50 -2.61 8.88 22.26
CA PRO A 50 -2.03 8.05 23.33
C PRO A 50 -2.86 8.06 24.60
N GLU A 51 -3.53 9.16 24.93
CA GLU A 51 -4.40 9.30 26.09
C GLU A 51 -5.67 8.46 25.97
N VAL A 52 -6.28 8.43 24.79
CA VAL A 52 -7.46 7.59 24.51
C VAL A 52 -7.07 6.11 24.53
N VAL A 53 -5.94 5.76 23.92
CA VAL A 53 -5.37 4.41 23.99
C VAL A 53 -5.16 3.97 25.43
N ALA A 54 -4.53 4.81 26.27
CA ALA A 54 -4.28 4.51 27.67
C ALA A 54 -5.57 4.42 28.51
N GLU A 55 -6.62 5.19 28.19
CA GLU A 55 -7.93 5.05 28.82
C GLU A 55 -8.60 3.73 28.46
N LEU A 56 -8.68 3.40 27.17
CA LEU A 56 -9.28 2.15 26.71
C LEU A 56 -8.53 0.92 27.22
N ALA A 57 -7.19 0.95 27.19
CA ALA A 57 -6.36 -0.14 27.68
C ALA A 57 -6.59 -0.45 29.18
N ARG A 58 -7.01 0.54 29.99
CA ARG A 58 -7.40 0.33 31.39
C ARG A 58 -8.79 -0.29 31.59
N ARG A 59 -9.62 -0.28 30.55
CA ARG A 59 -11.03 -0.73 30.60
C ARG A 59 -11.22 -2.10 29.98
N VAL A 60 -10.32 -2.53 29.09
CA VAL A 60 -10.36 -3.86 28.47
C VAL A 60 -9.87 -4.93 29.44
N ALA A 61 -10.34 -6.17 29.23
CA ALA A 61 -9.90 -7.33 30.00
C ALA A 61 -8.52 -7.84 29.53
N ASP A 62 -8.23 -7.69 28.24
CA ASP A 62 -6.98 -8.13 27.60
C ASP A 62 -6.55 -7.10 26.55
N VAL A 63 -5.41 -6.44 26.80
CA VAL A 63 -4.83 -5.43 25.91
C VAL A 63 -4.29 -6.05 24.60
N ASP A 64 -3.96 -7.35 24.63
CA ASP A 64 -3.47 -8.12 23.48
C ASP A 64 -4.58 -8.96 22.83
N ALA A 65 -5.84 -8.67 23.13
CA ALA A 65 -6.94 -9.32 22.46
C ALA A 65 -6.87 -9.10 20.94
N LEU A 66 -7.22 -10.13 20.18
CA LEU A 66 -7.09 -10.12 18.73
C LEU A 66 -8.36 -9.59 18.05
N GLU A 67 -8.16 -8.83 16.97
CA GLU A 67 -9.16 -8.49 15.96
C GLU A 67 -8.57 -8.94 14.62
N ASN A 68 -9.24 -9.82 13.87
CA ASN A 68 -8.75 -10.33 12.58
C ASN A 68 -7.27 -10.82 12.61
N GLY A 69 -6.90 -11.52 13.68
CA GLY A 69 -5.56 -12.10 13.85
C GLY A 69 -4.48 -11.14 14.39
N VAL A 70 -4.80 -9.86 14.61
CA VAL A 70 -3.82 -8.84 15.04
C VAL A 70 -4.20 -8.16 16.37
N THR A 71 -3.18 -7.68 17.11
CA THR A 71 -3.37 -6.90 18.34
C THR A 71 -3.56 -5.41 18.03
N ALA A 72 -4.03 -4.62 19.00
CA ALA A 72 -4.04 -3.17 18.85
C ALA A 72 -2.62 -2.60 18.65
N LEU A 73 -1.60 -3.24 19.24
CA LEU A 73 -0.20 -2.83 19.08
C LEU A 73 0.31 -3.05 17.65
N TRP A 74 -0.14 -4.10 16.98
CA TRP A 74 0.10 -4.31 15.56
C TRP A 74 -0.43 -3.15 14.72
N GLU A 75 -1.69 -2.75 14.93
CA GLU A 75 -2.29 -1.63 14.20
C GLU A 75 -1.50 -0.33 14.42
N ALA A 76 -1.09 -0.04 15.65
CA ALA A 76 -0.28 1.15 15.91
C ALA A 76 1.06 1.13 15.16
N VAL A 77 1.76 -0.02 15.13
CA VAL A 77 3.05 -0.13 14.42
C VAL A 77 2.87 -0.05 12.91
N VAL A 78 1.97 -0.85 12.34
CA VAL A 78 1.76 -0.91 10.88
C VAL A 78 1.29 0.43 10.32
N ASN A 79 0.50 1.20 11.09
CA ASN A 79 0.00 2.52 10.67
C ASN A 79 0.92 3.68 11.06
N GLY A 80 2.14 3.40 11.56
CA GLY A 80 3.12 4.44 11.87
C GLY A 80 2.71 5.35 13.02
N ARG A 81 2.13 4.79 14.09
CA ARG A 81 1.66 5.48 15.30
C ARG A 81 2.56 5.18 16.50
N PRO A 82 3.82 5.67 16.53
CA PRO A 82 4.78 5.29 17.58
C PRO A 82 4.33 5.69 18.99
N ASP A 83 3.63 6.82 19.16
CA ASP A 83 3.17 7.24 20.48
C ASP A 83 2.03 6.36 21.01
N ASN A 84 1.09 5.95 20.14
CA ASN A 84 0.05 4.99 20.50
C ASN A 84 0.66 3.61 20.80
N ALA A 85 1.66 3.19 20.03
CA ALA A 85 2.38 1.94 20.27
C ALA A 85 3.11 1.94 21.62
N ARG A 86 3.74 3.06 22.01
CA ARG A 86 4.33 3.23 23.35
C ARG A 86 3.28 3.17 24.45
N ALA A 87 2.13 3.81 24.26
CA ALA A 87 1.04 3.78 25.24
C ALA A 87 0.51 2.36 25.46
N LEU A 88 0.34 1.57 24.39
CA LEU A 88 -0.06 0.16 24.47
C LEU A 88 0.98 -0.69 25.19
N ALA A 89 2.26 -0.53 24.85
CA ALA A 89 3.34 -1.26 25.54
C ALA A 89 3.43 -0.88 27.03
N ALA A 90 3.25 0.40 27.37
CA ALA A 90 3.19 0.86 28.75
C ALA A 90 1.96 0.31 29.51
N ALA A 91 0.87 0.01 28.80
CA ALA A 91 -0.32 -0.65 29.33
C ALA A 91 -0.19 -2.18 29.39
N GLY A 92 0.95 -2.75 29.01
CA GLY A 92 1.24 -4.18 29.14
C GLY A 92 1.08 -5.02 27.86
N ALA A 93 0.82 -4.40 26.70
CA ALA A 93 0.78 -5.12 25.43
C ALA A 93 2.18 -5.67 25.08
N ASP A 94 2.27 -6.93 24.64
CA ASP A 94 3.53 -7.58 24.27
C ASP A 94 3.95 -7.22 22.83
N PRO A 95 5.04 -6.43 22.62
CA PRO A 95 5.52 -6.10 21.28
C PRO A 95 6.10 -7.29 20.52
N TRP A 96 6.42 -8.39 21.20
CA TRP A 96 7.10 -9.55 20.61
C TRP A 96 6.16 -10.71 20.34
N ARG A 97 4.86 -10.55 20.64
CA ARG A 97 3.82 -11.49 20.26
C ARG A 97 3.71 -11.58 18.73
N ARG A 98 3.81 -12.81 18.24
CA ARG A 98 3.68 -13.14 16.81
C ARG A 98 2.22 -13.03 16.36
N SER A 99 2.03 -12.51 15.15
CA SER A 99 0.75 -12.33 14.47
C SER A 99 0.92 -12.78 13.01
N LEU A 100 0.53 -11.98 12.03
CA LEU A 100 0.50 -12.33 10.61
C LEU A 100 1.89 -12.66 10.05
N GLY A 101 1.99 -13.69 9.23
CA GLY A 101 3.24 -14.12 8.60
C GLY A 101 4.38 -14.43 9.58
N GLY A 102 4.09 -14.63 10.87
CA GLY A 102 5.11 -14.80 11.90
C GLY A 102 5.80 -13.49 12.34
N TRP A 103 5.31 -12.33 11.92
CA TRP A 103 5.82 -11.04 12.39
C TRP A 103 5.23 -10.66 13.75
N SER A 104 5.97 -9.88 14.51
CA SER A 104 5.47 -9.17 15.70
C SER A 104 5.59 -7.67 15.47
N PRO A 105 4.82 -6.83 16.19
CA PRO A 105 4.98 -5.38 16.11
C PRO A 105 6.43 -4.93 16.34
N GLY A 106 7.10 -5.54 17.32
CA GLY A 106 8.51 -5.28 17.63
C GLY A 106 9.45 -5.62 16.47
N ARG A 107 9.27 -6.75 15.79
CA ARG A 107 10.09 -7.08 14.61
C ARG A 107 9.82 -6.17 13.42
N LEU A 108 8.56 -5.83 13.14
CA LEU A 108 8.23 -4.88 12.08
C LEU A 108 8.90 -3.54 12.38
N SER A 109 8.89 -3.10 13.63
CA SER A 109 9.57 -1.88 14.05
C SER A 109 11.05 -1.86 13.66
N LEU A 110 11.77 -2.99 13.83
CA LEU A 110 13.18 -3.12 13.42
C LEU A 110 13.41 -2.88 11.91
N ALA A 111 12.43 -3.23 11.08
CA ALA A 111 12.49 -3.05 9.63
C ALA A 111 12.01 -1.65 9.19
N GLY A 112 11.33 -0.92 10.07
CA GLY A 112 10.65 0.32 9.74
C GLY A 112 11.44 1.59 10.06
N PRO A 113 10.73 2.73 10.17
CA PRO A 113 11.34 4.02 10.51
C PRO A 113 11.67 4.17 12.00
N THR A 114 11.15 3.30 12.87
CA THR A 114 11.32 3.39 14.34
C THR A 114 11.97 2.12 14.92
N PRO A 115 13.21 1.76 14.55
CA PRO A 115 13.83 0.51 15.00
C PRO A 115 13.98 0.39 16.52
N ASP A 116 14.09 1.51 17.23
CA ASP A 116 14.27 1.56 18.68
C ASP A 116 12.96 1.74 19.47
N LEU A 117 11.81 1.46 18.85
CA LEU A 117 10.49 1.67 19.49
C LEU A 117 10.30 0.82 20.75
N PHE A 118 10.91 -0.36 20.80
CA PHE A 118 10.84 -1.29 21.92
C PHE A 118 12.21 -1.88 22.24
N THR A 119 12.42 -2.27 23.50
CA THR A 119 13.59 -3.03 23.91
C THR A 119 13.61 -4.39 23.21
N VAL A 120 14.71 -4.71 22.53
CA VAL A 120 14.87 -5.93 21.74
C VAL A 120 15.30 -7.11 22.63
N PRO A 121 14.55 -8.23 22.67
CA PRO A 121 14.92 -9.44 23.40
C PRO A 121 16.20 -10.07 22.85
N PRO A 122 17.00 -10.75 23.69
CA PRO A 122 18.17 -11.49 23.21
C PRO A 122 17.81 -12.50 22.11
N GLY A 123 18.57 -12.48 21.01
CA GLY A 123 18.38 -13.38 19.87
C GLY A 123 17.38 -12.90 18.82
N GLU A 124 16.57 -11.88 19.13
CA GLU A 124 15.63 -11.30 18.17
C GLU A 124 16.36 -10.35 17.21
N ARG A 125 16.25 -10.61 15.91
CA ARG A 125 16.88 -9.81 14.85
C ARG A 125 16.25 -10.09 13.50
N LEU A 126 16.35 -9.11 12.60
CA LEU A 126 16.06 -9.33 11.19
C LEU A 126 17.08 -10.28 10.56
N THR A 127 16.63 -11.09 9.62
CA THR A 127 17.51 -11.83 8.71
C THR A 127 18.21 -10.86 7.74
N ASP A 128 19.26 -11.33 7.06
CA ASP A 128 19.97 -10.51 6.07
C ASP A 128 19.05 -10.11 4.90
N ALA A 129 18.16 -11.00 4.49
CA ALA A 129 17.18 -10.74 3.44
C ALA A 129 16.14 -9.69 3.87
N GLU A 130 15.62 -9.80 5.10
CA GLU A 130 14.67 -8.81 5.66
C GLU A 130 15.32 -7.44 5.82
N ARG A 131 16.59 -7.38 6.26
CA ARG A 131 17.35 -6.15 6.37
C ARG A 131 17.56 -5.49 5.00
N ALA A 132 17.98 -6.28 4.00
CA ALA A 132 18.17 -5.79 2.65
C ALA A 132 16.85 -5.25 2.04
N ALA A 133 15.73 -5.96 2.28
CA ALA A 133 14.40 -5.49 1.88
C ALA A 133 14.02 -4.17 2.57
N ALA A 134 14.27 -4.03 3.86
CA ALA A 134 14.01 -2.80 4.61
C ALA A 134 14.86 -1.61 4.13
N GLU A 135 16.14 -1.84 3.84
CA GLU A 135 17.04 -0.83 3.30
C GLU A 135 16.62 -0.37 1.89
N GLU A 136 16.30 -1.31 1.00
CA GLU A 136 15.82 -0.99 -0.34
C GLU A 136 14.45 -0.31 -0.31
N GLY A 137 13.54 -0.73 0.57
CA GLY A 137 12.23 -0.10 0.75
C GLY A 137 12.35 1.36 1.16
N ARG A 138 13.18 1.65 2.18
CA ARG A 138 13.47 3.04 2.60
C ARG A 138 14.07 3.86 1.47
N ARG A 139 15.07 3.32 0.78
CA ARG A 139 15.74 3.99 -0.35
C ARG A 139 14.75 4.32 -1.47
N LEU A 140 13.90 3.37 -1.83
CA LEU A 140 12.95 3.54 -2.93
C LEU A 140 11.84 4.53 -2.59
N VAL A 141 11.27 4.47 -1.37
CA VAL A 141 10.28 5.44 -0.90
C VAL A 141 10.87 6.86 -0.87
N GLU A 142 12.11 7.01 -0.39
CA GLU A 142 12.81 8.30 -0.38
C GLU A 142 13.07 8.82 -1.80
N ALA A 143 13.56 7.97 -2.70
CA ALA A 143 13.84 8.35 -4.09
C ALA A 143 12.57 8.81 -4.83
N LEU A 144 11.44 8.14 -4.59
CA LEU A 144 10.16 8.51 -5.20
C LEU A 144 9.56 9.77 -4.56
N GLY A 145 9.79 10.00 -3.27
CA GLY A 145 9.20 11.14 -2.55
C GLY A 145 7.67 11.10 -2.54
N THR A 146 7.05 12.25 -2.30
CA THR A 146 5.59 12.40 -2.25
C THR A 146 5.08 13.13 -3.48
N PHE A 147 4.06 12.57 -4.14
CA PHE A 147 3.40 13.17 -5.29
C PHE A 147 1.94 12.70 -5.37
N HIS A 148 1.12 13.48 -6.07
CA HIS A 148 -0.26 13.11 -6.38
C HIS A 148 -0.29 12.28 -7.67
N TYR A 149 -1.00 11.15 -7.66
CA TYR A 149 -1.05 10.22 -8.79
C TYR A 149 -2.44 9.61 -9.01
N ASP A 150 -3.49 10.17 -8.40
CA ASP A 150 -4.86 9.70 -8.65
C ASP A 150 -5.18 9.80 -10.15
N GLY A 151 -5.76 8.74 -10.70
CA GLY A 151 -6.03 8.58 -12.13
C GLY A 151 -4.86 8.01 -12.92
N THR A 152 -3.69 7.83 -12.32
CA THR A 152 -2.51 7.27 -13.01
C THR A 152 -2.55 5.75 -13.05
N GLY A 153 -2.42 5.20 -14.25
CA GLY A 153 -2.11 3.81 -14.49
C GLY A 153 -0.63 3.63 -14.77
N LEU A 154 -0.03 2.54 -14.28
CA LEU A 154 1.33 2.17 -14.60
C LEU A 154 1.54 0.65 -14.65
N ALA A 155 2.61 0.25 -15.32
CA ALA A 155 3.13 -1.11 -15.34
C ALA A 155 4.64 -1.08 -15.10
N CYS A 156 5.08 -1.66 -13.99
CA CYS A 156 6.48 -1.85 -13.65
C CYS A 156 6.96 -3.18 -14.23
N VAL A 157 7.90 -3.17 -15.17
CA VAL A 157 8.32 -4.36 -15.92
C VAL A 157 9.78 -4.67 -15.66
N ALA A 158 10.07 -5.88 -15.16
CA ALA A 158 11.42 -6.29 -14.82
C ALA A 158 12.27 -6.61 -16.06
N GLY A 159 13.54 -6.24 -16.03
CA GLY A 159 14.59 -6.75 -16.90
C GLY A 159 14.56 -6.33 -18.37
N ILE A 160 13.62 -5.47 -18.78
CA ILE A 160 13.54 -4.96 -20.15
C ILE A 160 13.57 -3.43 -20.17
N ASP A 161 14.15 -2.85 -21.22
CA ASP A 161 14.16 -1.40 -21.41
C ASP A 161 12.91 -0.91 -22.15
N ALA A 162 12.80 0.41 -22.30
CA ALA A 162 11.69 1.05 -23.00
C ALA A 162 11.55 0.58 -24.46
N ALA A 163 12.66 0.33 -25.17
CA ALA A 163 12.63 -0.08 -26.56
C ALA A 163 12.02 -1.48 -26.73
N GLU A 164 12.42 -2.41 -25.87
CA GLU A 164 11.87 -3.76 -25.83
C GLU A 164 10.40 -3.76 -25.39
N ALA A 165 10.02 -2.94 -24.42
CA ALA A 165 8.63 -2.76 -24.02
C ALA A 165 7.77 -2.26 -25.19
N VAL A 166 8.20 -1.22 -25.91
CA VAL A 166 7.51 -0.68 -27.10
C VAL A 166 7.38 -1.76 -28.18
N ARG A 167 8.43 -2.55 -28.42
CA ARG A 167 8.42 -3.67 -29.38
C ARG A 167 7.38 -4.73 -28.99
N ARG A 168 7.32 -5.14 -27.73
CA ARG A 168 6.34 -6.12 -27.20
C ARG A 168 4.90 -5.63 -27.33
N LEU A 169 4.68 -4.34 -27.11
CA LEU A 169 3.38 -3.71 -27.27
C LEU A 169 2.97 -3.57 -28.75
N GLY A 170 3.93 -3.62 -29.68
CA GLY A 170 3.73 -3.29 -31.09
C GLY A 170 3.26 -1.86 -31.27
N ALA A 171 3.72 -0.97 -30.39
CA ALA A 171 3.31 0.43 -30.34
C ALA A 171 4.14 1.28 -31.31
N THR A 172 3.57 2.40 -31.77
CA THR A 172 4.26 3.36 -32.63
C THR A 172 4.47 4.69 -31.92
N PRO A 173 5.47 5.51 -32.26
CA PRO A 173 5.64 6.83 -31.65
C PRO A 173 4.38 7.69 -31.75
N ALA A 174 4.03 8.36 -30.65
CA ALA A 174 2.95 9.34 -30.63
C ALA A 174 3.47 10.72 -31.09
N ARG A 175 2.59 11.53 -31.67
CA ARG A 175 2.92 12.90 -32.10
C ARG A 175 2.99 13.82 -30.90
N SER A 176 4.04 14.63 -30.78
CA SER A 176 4.28 15.51 -29.64
C SER A 176 3.13 16.47 -29.37
N GLU A 177 2.48 17.01 -30.41
CA GLU A 177 1.38 17.97 -30.23
C GLU A 177 0.18 17.33 -29.51
N VAL A 178 -0.11 16.06 -29.82
CA VAL A 178 -1.18 15.31 -29.16
C VAL A 178 -0.83 15.02 -27.69
N ILE A 179 0.46 14.84 -27.39
CA ILE A 179 0.92 14.58 -26.02
C ILE A 179 0.81 15.83 -25.17
N ASP A 180 1.25 16.97 -25.70
CA ASP A 180 1.19 18.25 -24.98
C ASP A 180 -0.26 18.61 -24.65
N GLU A 181 -1.18 18.45 -25.61
CA GLU A 181 -2.61 18.67 -25.39
C GLU A 181 -3.23 17.68 -24.38
N LEU A 182 -2.86 16.39 -24.42
CA LEU A 182 -3.35 15.40 -23.44
C LEU A 182 -2.80 15.62 -22.03
N LEU A 183 -1.57 16.11 -21.90
CA LEU A 183 -0.97 16.46 -20.61
C LEU A 183 -1.61 17.71 -20.01
N GLU A 184 -2.11 18.63 -20.86
CA GLU A 184 -2.84 19.83 -20.44
C GLU A 184 -4.31 19.54 -20.09
N ASP A 185 -5.03 18.84 -20.98
CA ASP A 185 -6.42 18.43 -20.78
C ASP A 185 -6.68 17.01 -21.34
N PRO A 186 -6.54 15.97 -20.50
CA PRO A 186 -6.73 14.59 -20.94
C PRO A 186 -8.17 14.24 -21.29
N TYR A 187 -9.14 15.08 -20.90
CA TYR A 187 -10.58 14.85 -21.13
C TYR A 187 -11.11 15.61 -22.34
N ALA A 188 -10.29 16.45 -22.98
CA ALA A 188 -10.62 17.08 -24.26
C ALA A 188 -10.72 16.07 -25.42
N TYR A 189 -10.15 14.87 -25.24
CA TYR A 189 -10.08 13.82 -26.24
C TYR A 189 -11.13 12.73 -25.99
N ASP A 190 -11.45 12.01 -27.06
CA ASP A 190 -12.18 10.75 -26.94
C ASP A 190 -11.38 9.75 -26.09
N MET A 191 -12.06 9.14 -25.12
CA MET A 191 -11.44 8.23 -24.14
C MET A 191 -10.75 7.03 -24.81
N ASP A 192 -11.30 6.50 -25.90
CA ASP A 192 -10.70 5.35 -26.60
C ASP A 192 -9.42 5.77 -27.36
N GLU A 193 -9.28 7.04 -27.71
CA GLU A 193 -8.06 7.59 -28.30
C GLU A 193 -7.00 7.90 -27.25
N SER A 194 -7.35 8.55 -26.15
CA SER A 194 -6.42 8.93 -25.08
C SER A 194 -5.88 7.71 -24.33
N LEU A 195 -6.70 6.68 -24.10
CA LEU A 195 -6.28 5.44 -23.45
C LEU A 195 -5.23 4.67 -24.24
N ARG A 196 -5.11 4.91 -25.55
CA ARG A 196 -4.08 4.25 -26.38
C ARG A 196 -2.73 4.92 -26.31
N ILE A 197 -2.61 6.07 -25.66
CA ILE A 197 -1.34 6.77 -25.50
C ILE A 197 -0.73 6.44 -24.13
N VAL A 198 0.47 5.87 -24.14
CA VAL A 198 1.23 5.56 -22.92
C VAL A 198 2.66 6.08 -23.02
N GLY A 199 3.20 6.52 -21.89
CA GLY A 199 4.61 6.84 -21.74
C GLY A 199 5.40 5.59 -21.36
N VAL A 200 6.62 5.46 -21.84
CA VAL A 200 7.54 4.38 -21.49
C VAL A 200 8.89 4.96 -21.10
N THR A 201 9.39 4.56 -19.95
CA THR A 201 10.64 5.09 -19.38
C THR A 201 11.53 3.96 -18.88
N SER A 202 12.77 3.91 -19.35
CA SER A 202 13.78 2.96 -18.85
C SER A 202 14.25 3.39 -17.47
N VAL A 203 14.42 2.43 -16.56
CA VAL A 203 14.92 2.64 -15.20
C VAL A 203 15.90 1.53 -14.82
N PRO A 204 16.75 1.71 -13.81
CA PRO A 204 17.56 0.60 -13.32
C PRO A 204 16.68 -0.61 -12.94
N GLY A 205 17.00 -1.77 -13.50
CA GLY A 205 16.25 -3.01 -13.29
C GLY A 205 15.11 -3.26 -14.29
N GLY A 206 14.76 -2.33 -15.18
CA GLY A 206 13.72 -2.55 -16.19
C GLY A 206 13.12 -1.27 -16.77
N CYS A 207 11.79 -1.21 -16.87
CA CYS A 207 11.09 -0.02 -17.35
C CYS A 207 9.76 0.21 -16.64
N VAL A 208 9.26 1.44 -16.68
CA VAL A 208 7.91 1.81 -16.26
C VAL A 208 7.12 2.26 -17.48
N VAL A 209 5.96 1.67 -17.70
CA VAL A 209 4.94 2.19 -18.61
C VAL A 209 3.95 3.00 -17.78
N THR A 210 3.66 4.25 -18.15
CA THR A 210 2.81 5.16 -17.38
C THR A 210 1.73 5.78 -18.26
N GLN A 211 0.59 6.10 -17.65
CA GLN A 211 -0.50 6.87 -18.23
C GLN A 211 -1.13 7.72 -17.12
N PRO A 212 -0.83 9.04 -17.04
CA PRO A 212 -1.30 9.90 -15.95
C PRO A 212 -2.84 10.04 -15.85
N TRP A 213 -3.56 9.76 -16.94
CA TRP A 213 -5.00 9.99 -17.08
C TRP A 213 -5.83 8.72 -17.28
N GLY A 214 -5.26 7.53 -17.08
CA GLY A 214 -5.99 6.31 -17.33
C GLY A 214 -5.28 5.03 -16.92
N TYR A 215 -6.00 3.93 -17.08
CA TYR A 215 -5.62 2.61 -16.58
C TYR A 215 -4.96 1.72 -17.64
N ALA A 216 -4.67 2.23 -18.84
CA ALA A 216 -4.23 1.40 -19.96
C ALA A 216 -3.01 0.51 -19.63
N PRO A 217 -1.98 0.99 -18.88
CA PRO A 217 -0.85 0.15 -18.52
C PRO A 217 -1.22 -1.10 -17.71
N GLN A 218 -2.29 -1.03 -16.89
CA GLN A 218 -2.75 -2.15 -16.06
C GLN A 218 -3.65 -3.13 -16.82
N MET A 219 -4.08 -2.82 -18.05
CA MET A 219 -4.99 -3.71 -18.78
C MET A 219 -4.35 -5.09 -19.00
N PRO A 220 -5.09 -6.21 -18.82
CA PRO A 220 -4.55 -7.56 -18.91
C PRO A 220 -3.72 -7.82 -20.18
N GLY A 221 -4.22 -7.41 -21.35
CA GLY A 221 -3.53 -7.59 -22.62
C GLY A 221 -2.24 -6.77 -22.75
N VAL A 222 -2.11 -5.65 -22.02
CA VAL A 222 -0.87 -4.88 -21.93
C VAL A 222 0.12 -5.63 -21.04
N LEU A 223 -0.31 -6.03 -19.84
CA LEU A 223 0.51 -6.77 -18.87
C LEU A 223 1.01 -8.11 -19.42
N THR A 224 0.16 -8.88 -20.10
CA THR A 224 0.53 -10.14 -20.79
C THR A 224 1.66 -9.92 -21.79
N ARG A 225 1.60 -8.85 -22.59
CA ARG A 225 2.66 -8.58 -23.58
C ARG A 225 3.97 -8.15 -22.93
N LEU A 226 3.89 -7.30 -21.92
CA LEU A 226 5.07 -6.79 -21.22
C LEU A 226 5.77 -7.89 -20.41
N SER A 227 5.02 -8.79 -19.78
CA SER A 227 5.55 -9.84 -18.89
C SER A 227 6.12 -11.07 -19.61
N ALA A 228 6.15 -11.16 -20.94
CA ALA A 228 6.67 -12.34 -21.63
C ALA A 228 8.14 -12.66 -21.23
N GLY A 229 8.39 -13.78 -20.56
CA GLY A 229 9.73 -14.14 -20.06
C GLY A 229 10.24 -13.27 -18.90
N THR A 230 9.35 -12.55 -18.21
CA THR A 230 9.70 -11.69 -17.08
C THR A 230 8.50 -11.48 -16.13
N VAL A 231 8.63 -10.60 -15.14
CA VAL A 231 7.55 -10.21 -14.24
C VAL A 231 7.14 -8.75 -14.47
N CYS A 232 5.85 -8.49 -14.30
CA CYS A 232 5.25 -7.17 -14.38
C CYS A 232 4.28 -6.96 -13.23
N TYR A 233 4.29 -5.77 -12.63
CA TYR A 233 3.26 -5.33 -11.69
C TYR A 233 2.48 -4.16 -12.31
N GLY A 234 1.19 -4.36 -12.52
CA GLY A 234 0.27 -3.30 -12.94
C GLY A 234 -0.33 -2.59 -11.73
N LEU A 235 -0.53 -1.28 -11.85
CA LEU A 235 -1.21 -0.44 -10.88
C LEU A 235 -2.16 0.51 -11.61
N TYR A 236 -3.35 0.70 -11.07
CA TYR A 236 -4.18 1.86 -11.35
C TYR A 236 -4.60 2.52 -10.05
N ALA A 237 -4.22 3.78 -9.89
CA ALA A 237 -4.62 4.60 -8.76
C ALA A 237 -6.02 5.16 -9.01
N ASN A 238 -7.05 4.34 -8.77
CA ASN A 238 -8.42 4.71 -9.09
C ASN A 238 -8.94 5.78 -8.11
N PRO A 239 -9.31 6.99 -8.58
CA PRO A 239 -9.79 8.06 -7.68
C PRO A 239 -11.06 7.68 -6.90
N LYS A 240 -11.81 6.67 -7.36
CA LYS A 240 -13.08 6.25 -6.74
C LYS A 240 -12.94 5.12 -5.73
N SER A 241 -12.03 4.17 -5.97
CA SER A 241 -11.93 2.93 -5.20
C SER A 241 -10.55 2.66 -4.62
N GLY A 242 -9.57 3.55 -4.84
CA GLY A 242 -8.20 3.39 -4.38
C GLY A 242 -7.32 2.60 -5.36
N ASN A 243 -6.15 2.18 -4.87
CA ASN A 243 -5.14 1.53 -5.70
C ASN A 243 -5.51 0.08 -6.03
N GLN A 244 -5.53 -0.24 -7.32
CA GLN A 244 -5.82 -1.57 -7.86
C GLN A 244 -4.56 -2.14 -8.52
N GLY A 245 -4.07 -3.25 -7.97
CA GLY A 245 -2.86 -3.93 -8.40
C GLY A 245 -3.13 -5.19 -9.21
N SER A 246 -2.16 -5.59 -10.03
CA SER A 246 -2.21 -6.84 -10.79
C SER A 246 -0.80 -7.39 -11.00
N ILE A 247 -0.67 -8.71 -10.99
CA ILE A 247 0.59 -9.41 -11.22
C ILE A 247 0.49 -10.16 -12.53
N ALA A 248 1.48 -9.97 -13.40
CA ALA A 248 1.66 -10.78 -14.59
C ALA A 248 3.07 -11.35 -14.65
N ARG A 249 3.18 -12.63 -15.01
CA ARG A 249 4.44 -13.35 -15.15
C ARG A 249 4.39 -14.22 -16.39
N ASP A 250 5.46 -14.17 -17.17
CA ASP A 250 5.64 -14.99 -18.37
C ASP A 250 4.45 -14.97 -19.34
N GLY A 251 3.82 -13.80 -19.47
CA GLY A 251 2.67 -13.60 -20.34
C GLY A 251 1.34 -14.11 -19.79
N SER A 252 1.25 -14.38 -18.49
CA SER A 252 0.02 -14.76 -17.80
C SER A 252 -0.29 -13.80 -16.66
N VAL A 253 -1.55 -13.40 -16.52
CA VAL A 253 -2.01 -12.63 -15.35
C VAL A 253 -2.34 -13.60 -14.21
N GLU A 254 -1.59 -13.54 -13.13
CA GLU A 254 -1.67 -14.46 -11.98
C GLU A 254 -2.39 -13.84 -10.78
N GLY A 255 -2.37 -12.50 -10.66
CA GLY A 255 -3.02 -11.76 -9.57
C GLY A 255 -3.81 -10.56 -10.08
N TRP A 256 -4.97 -10.30 -9.48
CA TRP A 256 -5.90 -9.24 -9.88
C TRP A 256 -6.60 -8.65 -8.67
N ASP A 257 -6.97 -7.36 -8.73
CA ASP A 257 -7.63 -6.62 -7.65
C ASP A 257 -6.84 -6.65 -6.32
N LEU A 258 -5.52 -6.53 -6.46
CA LEU A 258 -4.60 -6.43 -5.32
C LEU A 258 -4.59 -5.01 -4.77
N HIS A 259 -4.15 -4.81 -3.53
CA HIS A 259 -4.18 -3.52 -2.87
C HIS A 259 -2.75 -3.04 -2.51
N PRO A 260 -1.92 -2.69 -3.52
CA PRO A 260 -0.56 -2.23 -3.25
C PRO A 260 -0.57 -0.99 -2.37
N GLY A 261 0.34 -0.94 -1.40
CA GLY A 261 0.37 0.10 -0.36
C GLY A 261 -0.72 -0.05 0.71
N GLY A 262 -1.53 -1.11 0.67
CA GLY A 262 -2.43 -1.51 1.74
C GLY A 262 -1.69 -2.15 2.92
N GLY A 263 -2.48 -2.59 3.91
CA GLY A 263 -1.97 -3.36 5.04
C GLY A 263 -1.84 -4.85 4.74
N PRO A 264 -1.11 -5.59 5.60
CA PRO A 264 -1.03 -7.04 5.51
C PRO A 264 -2.38 -7.71 5.79
N TYR A 265 -2.64 -8.85 5.17
CA TYR A 265 -3.83 -9.69 5.35
C TYR A 265 -3.51 -10.99 6.09
N GLU A 266 -4.56 -11.65 6.61
CA GLU A 266 -4.43 -12.83 7.50
C GLU A 266 -3.63 -13.99 6.88
N ASN A 267 -3.74 -14.17 5.55
CA ASN A 267 -3.11 -15.26 4.82
C ASN A 267 -1.79 -14.88 4.12
N ASP A 268 -1.30 -13.66 4.36
CA ASP A 268 -0.04 -13.20 3.76
C ASP A 268 1.14 -14.02 4.30
N THR A 269 2.06 -14.34 3.40
CA THR A 269 3.38 -14.90 3.74
C THR A 269 4.21 -13.90 4.55
N SER A 270 5.30 -14.37 5.17
CA SER A 270 6.22 -13.51 5.91
C SER A 270 6.76 -12.37 5.03
N GLU A 271 7.09 -12.68 3.78
CA GLU A 271 7.61 -11.74 2.79
C GLU A 271 6.55 -10.70 2.37
N GLU A 272 5.30 -11.12 2.17
CA GLU A 272 4.18 -10.23 1.83
C GLU A 272 3.82 -9.29 2.97
N VAL A 273 3.85 -9.78 4.22
CA VAL A 273 3.64 -8.94 5.41
C VAL A 273 4.71 -7.86 5.50
N LEU A 274 5.99 -8.24 5.34
CA LEU A 274 7.08 -7.28 5.37
C LEU A 274 6.96 -6.26 4.23
N ALA A 275 6.69 -6.70 3.01
CA ALA A 275 6.53 -5.80 1.86
C ALA A 275 5.38 -4.81 2.08
N SER A 276 4.23 -5.27 2.56
CA SER A 276 3.06 -4.42 2.86
C SER A 276 3.37 -3.39 3.94
N TYR A 277 4.13 -3.77 4.96
CA TYR A 277 4.58 -2.84 6.00
C TYR A 277 5.56 -1.79 5.46
N LEU A 278 6.59 -2.21 4.71
CA LEU A 278 7.62 -1.31 4.18
C LEU A 278 7.06 -0.28 3.19
N TYR A 279 6.04 -0.68 2.42
CA TYR A 279 5.43 0.18 1.40
C TYR A 279 4.03 0.65 1.77
N ARG A 280 3.66 0.62 3.04
CA ARG A 280 2.35 1.11 3.50
C ARG A 280 2.14 2.55 3.02
N TYR A 281 0.99 2.81 2.39
CA TYR A 281 0.62 4.06 1.71
C TYR A 281 1.47 4.46 0.49
N ASN A 282 2.39 3.60 0.03
CA ASN A 282 3.32 3.86 -1.07
C ASN A 282 3.14 2.83 -2.20
N ALA A 283 1.97 2.81 -2.83
CA ALA A 283 1.61 1.81 -3.85
C ALA A 283 2.57 1.77 -5.04
N VAL A 284 3.03 2.92 -5.53
CA VAL A 284 3.99 3.00 -6.64
C VAL A 284 5.33 2.34 -6.25
N ALA A 285 5.82 2.63 -5.04
CA ALA A 285 7.05 2.02 -4.52
C ALA A 285 6.90 0.50 -4.39
N PHE A 286 5.76 0.03 -3.88
CA PHE A 286 5.43 -1.41 -3.82
C PHE A 286 5.52 -2.04 -5.22
N SER A 287 4.85 -1.45 -6.21
CA SER A 287 4.82 -1.97 -7.59
C SER A 287 6.21 -2.02 -8.22
N CYS A 288 7.01 -0.97 -8.03
CA CYS A 288 8.40 -0.94 -8.50
C CYS A 288 9.25 -2.00 -7.82
N SER A 289 9.17 -2.12 -6.49
CA SER A 289 9.93 -3.12 -5.72
C SER A 289 9.54 -4.54 -6.09
N PHE A 290 8.25 -4.82 -6.30
CA PHE A 290 7.78 -6.15 -6.70
C PHE A 290 8.41 -6.59 -8.03
N ALA A 291 8.50 -5.66 -8.99
CA ALA A 291 9.15 -5.89 -10.28
C ALA A 291 10.69 -5.79 -10.21
N GLY A 292 11.29 -5.60 -9.03
CA GLY A 292 12.74 -5.47 -8.87
C GLY A 292 13.35 -4.21 -9.49
N LEU A 293 12.54 -3.16 -9.71
CA LEU A 293 13.00 -1.89 -10.24
C LEU A 293 13.68 -1.06 -9.14
N ARG A 294 14.75 -0.36 -9.51
CA ARG A 294 15.57 0.45 -8.59
C ARG A 294 15.58 1.91 -9.01
N LEU A 295 14.39 2.53 -9.00
CA LEU A 295 14.22 3.94 -9.35
C LEU A 295 15.07 4.83 -8.43
N THR A 296 15.69 5.85 -9.02
CA THR A 296 16.51 6.86 -8.32
C THR A 296 15.78 8.17 -8.12
N ASP A 297 14.64 8.36 -8.78
CA ASP A 297 13.75 9.51 -8.69
C ASP A 297 12.32 9.10 -9.16
N ALA A 298 11.38 10.03 -9.10
CA ALA A 298 9.99 9.83 -9.55
C ALA A 298 9.75 10.13 -11.04
N ARG A 299 10.78 10.45 -11.85
CA ARG A 299 10.60 10.92 -13.25
C ARG A 299 9.86 9.89 -14.09
N ALA A 300 10.15 8.61 -13.92
CA ALA A 300 9.50 7.55 -14.69
C ALA A 300 7.99 7.44 -14.46
N VAL A 301 7.49 8.03 -13.38
CA VAL A 301 6.07 8.00 -12.97
C VAL A 301 5.39 9.33 -13.26
N THR A 302 6.02 10.44 -12.86
CA THR A 302 5.42 11.79 -12.85
C THR A 302 6.06 12.78 -13.83
N GLY A 303 7.27 12.46 -14.30
CA GLY A 303 8.01 13.30 -15.23
C GLY A 303 7.76 12.93 -16.69
N PRO A 304 8.48 13.58 -17.63
CA PRO A 304 8.40 13.23 -19.03
C PRO A 304 8.93 11.82 -19.27
N ALA A 305 8.14 11.02 -20.00
CA ALA A 305 8.55 9.70 -20.44
C ALA A 305 9.70 9.77 -21.47
N ASP A 306 10.50 8.71 -21.58
CA ASP A 306 11.52 8.62 -22.63
C ASP A 306 10.88 8.57 -24.02
N LEU A 307 9.77 7.83 -24.12
CA LEU A 307 8.99 7.68 -25.34
C LEU A 307 7.51 7.73 -25.00
N TRP A 308 6.76 8.55 -25.73
CA TRP A 308 5.31 8.45 -25.81
C TRP A 308 4.93 7.63 -27.03
N VAL A 309 4.11 6.60 -26.82
CA VAL A 309 3.72 5.65 -27.87
C VAL A 309 2.22 5.42 -27.91
N ARG A 310 1.74 5.09 -29.10
CA ARG A 310 0.36 4.71 -29.39
C ARG A 310 0.24 3.20 -29.49
N LEU A 311 -0.60 2.63 -28.65
CA LEU A 311 -1.00 1.22 -28.67
C LEU A 311 -1.86 0.92 -29.92
N PRO A 312 -1.68 -0.24 -30.57
CA PRO A 312 -2.51 -0.65 -31.70
C PRO A 312 -3.97 -0.90 -31.28
N HIS A 313 -4.93 -0.73 -32.21
CA HIS A 313 -6.35 -1.04 -31.94
C HIS A 313 -6.55 -2.54 -31.71
N ARG A 314 -6.78 -2.94 -30.44
CA ARG A 314 -6.98 -4.33 -30.00
C ARG A 314 -7.82 -4.38 -28.72
N GLY A 315 -8.43 -5.54 -28.43
CA GLY A 315 -9.07 -5.80 -27.15
C GLY A 315 -8.03 -6.07 -26.07
N TYR A 316 -7.77 -5.09 -25.20
CA TYR A 316 -6.79 -5.22 -24.12
C TYR A 316 -7.37 -5.79 -22.82
N TRP A 317 -8.69 -6.00 -22.77
CA TRP A 317 -9.37 -6.64 -21.63
C TRP A 317 -9.46 -8.17 -21.74
N GLN A 318 -9.13 -8.72 -22.91
CA GLN A 318 -9.06 -10.16 -23.12
C GLN A 318 -7.65 -10.63 -22.75
N ARG A 319 -7.58 -11.68 -21.90
CA ARG A 319 -6.33 -12.28 -21.42
C ARG A 319 -5.64 -13.06 -22.53
#